data_AF-A0A9E5WQE0-F1
#
_entry.id   AF-A0A9E5WQE0-F1
#
_cell.length_a   1.000
_cell.length_b   1.000
_cell.length_c   1.000
_cell.angle_alpha   90.00
_cell.angle_beta   90.00
_cell.angle_gamma   90.00
#
_symmetry.space_group_name_H-M   'P 1'
#
loop_
_entity.id
_entity.type
_entity.pdbx_description
1 polymer ?
#
loop_
_entity_poly.entity_id
_entity_poly.type
_entity_poly.pdbx_seq_one_letter_code
_entity_poly.pdbx_strand_id
1 'polypeptide(L)'
;MKQIALALHNYADDWNAFPPAFTVDADGNPLHSWRTLLLPYLDYAALYGRIDLSKPWDAPANAEVFRALVTVYQCPSADCPQTHTTYLAIVGEGSCFPGAKPFSPKGIRDGRSQTLMVVEVDNAQAVPWMAPRDADEAILLNVGRRGGLAHEGGFHGAFVDGSVLFLSAQMSAADRRALIFVFGNDK
;
A
#
# COMPACT_ATOMS: atom_id res chain seq x y z
N MET A 1 2.35 -10.39 -1.75
CA MET A 1 3.09 -9.11 -1.88
C MET A 1 4.10 -9.02 -3.04
N LYS A 2 4.81 -10.08 -3.48
CA LYS A 2 5.77 -9.97 -4.61
C LYS A 2 5.18 -9.41 -5.90
N GLN A 3 3.95 -9.81 -6.24
CA GLN A 3 3.23 -9.28 -7.41
C GLN A 3 2.93 -7.77 -7.27
N ILE A 4 2.59 -7.30 -6.07
CA ILE A 4 2.38 -5.87 -5.79
C ILE A 4 3.70 -5.10 -5.97
N ALA A 5 4.80 -5.61 -5.40
CA ALA A 5 6.10 -4.97 -5.53
C ALA A 5 6.52 -4.85 -7.00
N LEU A 6 6.37 -5.92 -7.78
CA LEU A 6 6.62 -5.90 -9.22
C LEU A 6 5.72 -4.90 -9.97
N ALA A 7 4.43 -4.86 -9.66
CA ALA A 7 3.51 -3.90 -10.27
C ALA A 7 3.87 -2.44 -9.95
N LEU A 8 4.34 -2.16 -8.72
CA LEU A 8 4.84 -0.83 -8.35
C LEU A 8 6.08 -0.44 -9.17
N HIS A 9 6.98 -1.39 -9.44
CA HIS A 9 8.13 -1.16 -10.31
C HIS A 9 7.70 -0.90 -11.76
N ASN A 10 6.82 -1.73 -12.31
CA ASN A 10 6.33 -1.54 -13.68
C ASN A 10 5.59 -0.19 -13.83
N TYR A 11 4.80 0.20 -12.84
CA TYR A 11 4.20 1.55 -12.80
C TYR A 11 5.29 2.63 -12.77
N ALA A 12 6.31 2.48 -11.93
CA ALA A 12 7.38 3.47 -11.82
C ALA A 12 8.23 3.59 -13.11
N ASP A 13 8.37 2.51 -13.87
CA ASP A 13 9.07 2.52 -15.16
C ASP A 13 8.28 3.31 -16.21
N ASP A 14 6.96 3.14 -16.25
CA ASP A 14 6.08 3.88 -17.18
C ASP A 14 5.93 5.37 -16.80
N TRP A 15 5.82 5.67 -15.51
CA TRP A 15 5.45 7.00 -15.00
C TRP A 15 6.62 7.79 -14.40
N ASN A 16 7.82 7.21 -14.35
CA ASN A 16 9.00 7.74 -13.65
C ASN A 16 8.77 8.05 -12.15
N ALA A 17 7.71 7.49 -11.57
CA ALA A 17 7.31 7.68 -10.19
C ALA A 17 6.43 6.53 -9.69
N PHE A 18 6.50 6.22 -8.39
CA PHE A 18 5.47 5.43 -7.73
C PHE A 18 4.13 6.17 -7.76
N PRO A 19 2.99 5.43 -7.76
CA PRO A 19 1.68 6.05 -7.78
C PRO A 19 1.49 6.94 -6.54
N PRO A 20 0.65 7.99 -6.62
CA PRO A 20 0.21 8.68 -5.41
C PRO A 20 -0.52 7.68 -4.50
N ALA A 21 -0.54 7.94 -3.19
CA ALA A 21 -1.29 7.12 -2.23
C ALA A 21 -2.78 7.06 -2.60
N PHE A 22 -3.30 8.17 -3.10
CA PHE A 22 -4.64 8.30 -3.62
C PHE A 22 -4.74 9.35 -4.73
N THR A 23 -5.69 9.19 -5.64
CA THR A 23 -6.09 10.25 -6.59
C THR A 23 -7.05 11.23 -5.93
N VAL A 24 -7.17 12.42 -6.51
CA VAL A 24 -8.09 13.47 -6.03
C VAL A 24 -8.94 14.04 -7.15
N ASP A 25 -10.11 14.58 -6.82
CA ASP A 25 -10.90 15.41 -7.73
C ASP A 25 -10.33 16.84 -7.84
N ALA A 26 -11.04 17.71 -8.58
CA ALA A 26 -10.65 19.10 -8.78
C ALA A 26 -10.63 19.93 -7.47
N ASP A 27 -11.41 19.53 -6.47
CA ASP A 27 -11.50 20.18 -5.16
C ASP A 27 -10.49 19.59 -4.15
N GLY A 28 -9.73 18.56 -4.56
CA GLY A 28 -8.74 17.89 -3.73
C GLY A 28 -9.31 16.74 -2.87
N ASN A 29 -10.56 16.32 -3.08
CA ASN A 29 -11.15 15.21 -2.34
C ASN A 29 -10.58 13.87 -2.83
N PRO A 30 -10.18 12.95 -1.93
CA PRO A 30 -9.70 11.63 -2.33
C PRO A 30 -10.74 10.80 -3.10
N LEU A 31 -10.33 10.19 -4.22
CA LEU A 31 -11.18 9.36 -5.06
C LEU A 31 -10.83 7.87 -4.97
N HIS A 32 -9.61 7.50 -5.37
CA HIS A 32 -9.17 6.10 -5.47
C HIS A 32 -7.82 5.88 -4.82
N SER A 33 -7.61 4.68 -4.27
CA SER A 33 -6.30 4.23 -3.80
C SER A 33 -5.31 3.97 -4.94
N TRP A 34 -4.00 4.05 -4.64
CA TRP A 34 -2.91 3.48 -5.44
C TRP A 34 -3.19 2.06 -5.95
N ARG A 35 -3.92 1.24 -5.16
CA ARG A 35 -4.35 -0.13 -5.53
C ARG A 35 -5.21 -0.14 -6.79
N THR A 36 -6.04 0.88 -7.01
CA THR A 36 -6.82 1.00 -8.25
C THR A 36 -5.90 1.23 -9.46
N LEU A 37 -4.85 2.04 -9.30
CA LEU A 37 -3.92 2.37 -10.37
C LEU A 37 -3.02 1.20 -10.79
N LEU A 38 -2.80 0.22 -9.91
CA LEU A 38 -1.97 -0.95 -10.22
C LEU A 38 -2.72 -2.09 -10.92
N LEU A 39 -4.05 -2.06 -11.01
CA LEU A 39 -4.83 -3.14 -11.62
C LEU A 39 -4.35 -3.53 -13.04
N PRO A 40 -3.99 -2.59 -13.95
CA PRO A 40 -3.47 -2.95 -15.27
C PRO A 40 -2.16 -3.74 -15.24
N TYR A 41 -1.35 -3.56 -14.19
CA TYR A 41 -0.05 -4.22 -13.99
C TYR A 41 -0.16 -5.56 -13.25
N LEU A 42 -1.39 -5.94 -12.87
CA LEU A 42 -1.71 -7.13 -12.07
C LEU A 42 -2.67 -8.07 -12.82
N ASP A 43 -2.73 -7.98 -14.15
CA ASP A 43 -3.66 -8.72 -15.02
C ASP A 43 -5.15 -8.39 -14.82
N TYR A 44 -5.47 -7.24 -14.19
CA TYR A 44 -6.83 -6.75 -13.97
C TYR A 44 -7.20 -5.56 -14.87
N ALA A 45 -6.60 -5.43 -16.06
CA ALA A 45 -6.87 -4.32 -16.99
C ALA A 45 -8.36 -4.22 -17.41
N ALA A 46 -9.03 -5.36 -17.62
CA ALA A 46 -10.46 -5.38 -17.94
C ALA A 46 -11.34 -4.89 -16.77
N LEU A 47 -10.93 -5.15 -15.53
CA LEU A 47 -11.61 -4.65 -14.34
C LEU A 47 -11.37 -3.14 -14.18
N TYR A 48 -10.14 -2.68 -14.40
CA TYR A 48 -9.76 -1.28 -14.37
C TYR A 48 -10.58 -0.43 -15.35
N GLY A 49 -10.76 -0.91 -16.58
CA GLY A 49 -11.54 -0.21 -17.62
C GLY A 49 -13.02 -0.03 -17.31
N ARG A 50 -13.53 -0.63 -16.22
CA ARG A 50 -14.92 -0.50 -15.75
C ARG A 50 -15.08 0.49 -14.61
N ILE A 51 -13.99 1.03 -14.08
CA ILE A 51 -14.01 1.99 -12.98
C ILE A 51 -14.25 3.40 -13.54
N ASP A 52 -15.26 4.08 -13.02
CA ASP A 52 -15.43 5.51 -13.26
C ASP A 52 -14.47 6.29 -12.34
N LEU A 53 -13.27 6.57 -12.86
CA LEU A 53 -12.19 7.27 -12.15
C LEU A 53 -12.51 8.72 -11.78
N SER A 54 -13.60 9.28 -12.33
CA SER A 54 -14.06 10.64 -12.01
C SER A 54 -14.93 10.70 -10.75
N LYS A 55 -15.31 9.54 -10.20
CA LYS A 55 -16.18 9.43 -9.03
C LYS A 55 -15.46 8.74 -7.88
N PRO A 56 -15.88 8.97 -6.62
CA PRO A 56 -15.34 8.26 -5.47
C PRO A 56 -15.38 6.74 -5.64
N TRP A 57 -14.42 6.04 -5.03
CA TRP A 57 -14.34 4.58 -5.07
C TRP A 57 -15.61 3.86 -4.61
N ASP A 58 -16.37 4.45 -3.69
CA ASP A 58 -17.61 3.92 -3.11
C ASP A 58 -18.88 4.47 -3.76
N ALA A 59 -18.75 5.25 -4.84
CA ALA A 59 -19.89 5.72 -5.60
C ALA A 59 -20.71 4.55 -6.17
N PRO A 60 -22.04 4.68 -6.33
CA PRO A 60 -22.87 3.62 -6.90
C PRO A 60 -22.39 3.10 -8.27
N ALA A 61 -21.77 3.96 -9.08
CA ALA A 61 -21.17 3.61 -10.37
C ALA A 61 -20.01 2.60 -10.26
N ASN A 62 -19.29 2.60 -9.13
CA ASN A 62 -18.12 1.76 -8.88
C ASN A 62 -18.45 0.53 -8.01
N ALA A 63 -19.69 0.42 -7.52
CA ALA A 63 -20.09 -0.61 -6.57
C ALA A 63 -19.95 -2.05 -7.09
N GLU A 64 -20.13 -2.27 -8.39
CA GLU A 64 -19.92 -3.59 -8.98
C GLU A 64 -18.44 -3.99 -9.01
N VAL A 65 -17.57 -3.06 -9.44
CA VAL A 65 -16.12 -3.29 -9.47
C VAL A 65 -15.58 -3.51 -8.07
N PHE A 66 -16.05 -2.75 -7.08
CA PHE A 66 -15.66 -2.92 -5.68
C PHE A 66 -15.89 -4.35 -5.16
N ARG A 67 -16.95 -5.03 -5.62
CA ARG A 67 -17.27 -6.41 -5.23
C ARG A 67 -16.43 -7.48 -5.95
N ALA A 68 -15.59 -7.11 -6.92
CA ALA A 68 -14.73 -8.05 -7.61
C ALA A 68 -13.67 -8.65 -6.67
N LEU A 69 -13.32 -9.91 -6.91
CA LEU A 69 -12.29 -10.62 -6.16
C LEU A 69 -10.90 -10.27 -6.71
N VAL A 70 -10.20 -9.40 -5.99
CA VAL A 70 -8.82 -8.98 -6.29
C VAL A 70 -7.89 -9.57 -5.24
N THR A 71 -7.69 -10.89 -5.31
CA THR A 71 -7.01 -11.68 -4.27
C THR A 71 -5.56 -11.27 -4.05
N VAL A 72 -4.92 -10.63 -5.03
CA VAL A 72 -3.54 -10.13 -4.91
C VAL A 72 -3.37 -9.10 -3.78
N TYR A 73 -4.45 -8.42 -3.37
CA TYR A 73 -4.44 -7.45 -2.27
C TYR A 73 -4.72 -8.05 -0.90
N GLN A 74 -5.00 -9.35 -0.78
CA GLN A 74 -5.29 -9.97 0.50
C GLN A 74 -4.20 -10.98 0.85
N CYS A 75 -3.80 -11.02 2.13
CA CYS A 75 -3.04 -12.15 2.62
C CYS A 75 -3.90 -13.42 2.59
N PRO A 76 -3.42 -14.55 2.01
CA PRO A 76 -4.18 -15.80 2.00
C PRO A 76 -4.52 -16.34 3.39
N SER A 77 -3.78 -15.92 4.42
CA SER A 77 -4.01 -16.27 5.83
C SER A 77 -4.81 -15.23 6.60
N ALA A 78 -5.20 -14.12 5.97
CA ALA A 78 -5.99 -13.08 6.63
C ALA A 78 -7.44 -13.52 6.83
N ASP A 79 -7.98 -13.18 8.00
CA ASP A 79 -9.39 -13.32 8.32
C ASP A 79 -10.07 -11.95 8.19
N CYS A 80 -10.40 -11.58 6.95
CA CYS A 80 -11.12 -10.34 6.64
C CYS A 80 -12.03 -10.51 5.41
N PRO A 81 -13.01 -9.60 5.19
CA PRO A 81 -13.89 -9.69 4.03
C PRO A 81 -13.10 -9.71 2.70
N GLN A 82 -13.62 -10.43 1.71
CA GLN A 82 -12.97 -10.58 0.39
C GLN A 82 -12.80 -9.25 -0.39
N THR A 83 -13.58 -8.23 -0.04
CA THR A 83 -13.47 -6.88 -0.62
C THR A 83 -12.47 -6.00 0.13
N HIS A 84 -11.77 -6.54 1.13
CA HIS A 84 -10.79 -5.82 1.92
C HIS A 84 -9.36 -6.27 1.61
N THR A 85 -8.41 -5.40 1.91
CA THR A 85 -6.98 -5.62 1.81
C THR A 85 -6.33 -5.50 3.18
N THR A 86 -5.32 -6.33 3.44
CA THR A 86 -4.40 -6.22 4.58
C THR A 86 -3.04 -5.66 4.16
N TYR A 87 -2.86 -5.29 2.89
CA TYR A 87 -1.61 -4.76 2.35
C TYR A 87 -1.76 -3.25 2.12
N LEU A 88 -1.23 -2.46 3.06
CA LEU A 88 -1.35 -1.02 3.06
C LEU A 88 -0.02 -0.36 2.72
N ALA A 89 -0.05 0.71 1.93
CA ALA A 89 1.14 1.54 1.76
C ALA A 89 1.49 2.23 3.09
N ILE A 90 2.76 2.53 3.32
CA ILE A 90 3.16 3.44 4.40
C ILE A 90 3.05 4.87 3.88
N VAL A 91 2.09 5.62 4.41
CA VAL A 91 1.82 7.01 4.03
C VAL A 91 2.33 7.99 5.08
N GLY A 92 2.79 9.15 4.62
CA GLY A 92 3.29 10.21 5.49
C GLY A 92 4.42 11.00 4.87
N GLU A 93 4.75 12.12 5.49
CA GLU A 93 5.91 12.93 5.10
C GLU A 93 7.19 12.10 5.18
N GLY A 94 8.03 12.19 4.16
CA GLY A 94 9.28 11.44 4.06
C GLY A 94 9.14 9.96 3.65
N SER A 95 7.92 9.45 3.41
CA SER A 95 7.70 8.11 2.84
C SER A 95 7.72 8.09 1.30
N CYS A 96 7.64 6.89 0.71
CA CYS A 96 7.41 6.73 -0.73
C CYS A 96 5.99 7.11 -1.18
N PHE A 97 5.06 7.33 -0.25
CA PHE A 97 3.65 7.66 -0.53
C PHE A 97 3.21 8.89 0.28
N PRO A 98 3.64 10.11 -0.12
CA PRO A 98 3.40 11.32 0.66
C PRO A 98 1.93 11.82 0.63
N GLY A 99 1.03 11.13 -0.07
CA GLY A 99 -0.38 11.50 -0.23
C GLY A 99 -0.78 11.57 -1.71
N ALA A 100 -1.45 12.65 -2.11
CA ALA A 100 -1.97 12.85 -3.47
C ALA A 100 -0.89 13.06 -4.56
N LYS A 101 0.38 13.22 -4.16
CA LYS A 101 1.49 13.43 -5.09
C LYS A 101 2.23 12.11 -5.35
N PRO A 102 2.56 11.79 -6.61
CA PRO A 102 3.43 10.67 -6.92
C PRO A 102 4.85 10.95 -6.39
N PHE A 103 5.62 9.88 -6.17
CA PHE A 103 6.98 9.98 -5.63
C PHE A 103 7.99 9.33 -6.56
N SER A 104 9.04 10.06 -6.94
CA SER A 104 10.06 9.50 -7.84
C SER A 104 11.06 8.61 -7.07
N PRO A 105 11.30 7.36 -7.50
CA PRO A 105 12.33 6.49 -6.91
C PRO A 105 13.77 7.04 -7.00
N LYS A 106 14.00 8.08 -7.82
CA LYS A 106 15.26 8.83 -7.88
C LYS A 106 15.49 9.74 -6.66
N GLY A 107 14.42 10.05 -5.91
CA GLY A 107 14.49 10.87 -4.70
C GLY A 107 14.99 10.12 -3.46
N ILE A 108 15.14 8.81 -3.52
CA ILE A 108 15.48 7.95 -2.38
C ILE A 108 16.98 8.02 -2.11
N ARG A 109 17.35 8.32 -0.87
CA ARG A 109 18.74 8.49 -0.42
C ARG A 109 19.18 7.46 0.62
N ASP A 110 18.25 6.85 1.37
CA ASP A 110 18.57 5.91 2.49
C ASP A 110 18.82 4.45 2.06
N GLY A 111 18.88 4.19 0.75
CA GLY A 111 19.07 2.86 0.20
C GLY A 111 17.75 2.10 0.01
N ARG A 112 17.51 1.63 -1.21
CA ARG A 112 16.23 1.05 -1.65
C ARG A 112 15.84 -0.26 -0.92
N SER A 113 16.82 -1.02 -0.43
CA SER A 113 16.57 -2.26 0.31
C SER A 113 16.18 -2.03 1.79
N GLN A 114 16.22 -0.79 2.28
CA GLN A 114 15.90 -0.44 3.67
C GLN A 114 14.61 0.38 3.80
N THR A 115 14.06 0.86 2.68
CA THR A 115 12.83 1.66 2.66
C THR A 115 11.62 0.76 2.39
N LEU A 116 10.68 0.73 3.34
CA LEU A 116 9.42 -0.01 3.27
C LEU A 116 8.39 0.79 2.46
N MET A 117 7.72 0.11 1.53
CA MET A 117 6.65 0.67 0.70
C MET A 117 5.27 0.22 1.18
N VAL A 118 5.10 -1.09 1.33
CA VAL A 118 3.81 -1.72 1.65
C VAL A 118 4.00 -2.67 2.82
N VAL A 119 3.08 -2.62 3.77
CA VAL A 119 3.10 -3.45 4.97
C VAL A 119 1.83 -4.30 5.04
N GLU A 120 2.00 -5.54 5.49
CA GLU A 120 0.89 -6.35 5.97
C GLU A 120 0.47 -5.91 7.37
N VAL A 121 -0.80 -5.54 7.53
CA VAL A 121 -1.37 -5.10 8.81
C VAL A 121 -2.25 -6.17 9.46
N ASP A 122 -2.55 -6.01 10.75
CA ASP A 122 -3.49 -6.85 11.49
C ASP A 122 -4.85 -6.92 10.78
N ASN A 123 -5.57 -8.04 10.89
CA ASN A 123 -6.89 -8.22 10.24
C ASN A 123 -7.89 -7.11 10.60
N ALA A 124 -7.81 -6.58 11.83
CA ALA A 124 -8.66 -5.49 12.30
C ALA A 124 -8.37 -4.13 11.63
N GLN A 125 -7.23 -3.99 10.95
CA GLN A 125 -6.85 -2.81 10.17
C GLN A 125 -7.15 -2.98 8.67
N ALA A 126 -7.74 -4.10 8.26
CA ALA A 126 -8.11 -4.31 6.87
C ALA A 126 -9.11 -3.24 6.41
N VAL A 127 -8.94 -2.76 5.18
CA VAL A 127 -9.80 -1.72 4.58
C VAL A 127 -10.31 -2.18 3.21
N PRO A 128 -11.44 -1.64 2.71
CA PRO A 128 -11.89 -1.86 1.34
C PRO A 128 -10.75 -1.61 0.33
N TRP A 129 -10.51 -2.53 -0.60
CA TRP A 129 -9.30 -2.48 -1.44
C TRP A 129 -9.24 -1.26 -2.38
N MET A 130 -10.38 -0.65 -2.73
CA MET A 130 -10.41 0.60 -3.51
C MET A 130 -10.32 1.87 -2.67
N ALA A 131 -10.53 1.77 -1.34
CA ALA A 131 -10.59 2.95 -0.48
C ALA A 131 -9.20 3.59 -0.31
N PRO A 132 -9.09 4.93 -0.39
CA PRO A 132 -7.86 5.70 -0.18
C PRO A 132 -7.50 5.79 1.31
N ARG A 133 -7.33 4.63 1.94
CA ARG A 133 -6.93 4.46 3.33
C ARG A 133 -5.76 3.50 3.39
N ASP A 134 -4.69 3.93 4.05
CA ASP A 134 -3.43 3.21 4.13
C ASP A 134 -2.82 3.38 5.54
N ALA A 135 -1.66 2.75 5.79
CA ALA A 135 -1.03 2.74 7.10
C ALA A 135 -0.18 3.99 7.31
N ASP A 136 -0.40 4.71 8.41
CA ASP A 136 0.51 5.73 8.87
C ASP A 136 1.62 5.15 9.78
N GLU A 137 2.50 6.01 10.27
CA GLU A 137 3.53 5.61 11.24
C GLU A 137 2.92 4.94 12.47
N ALA A 138 1.81 5.47 13.00
CA ALA A 138 1.19 4.93 14.21
C ALA A 138 0.72 3.49 13.99
N ILE A 139 0.13 3.18 12.84
CA ILE A 139 -0.24 1.81 12.47
C ILE A 139 1.03 0.94 12.39
N LEU A 140 2.05 1.34 11.64
CA LEU A 140 3.29 0.55 11.48
C LEU A 140 3.97 0.24 12.81
N LEU A 141 4.03 1.20 13.72
CA LEU A 141 4.63 1.03 15.06
C LEU A 141 3.86 0.03 15.93
N ASN A 142 2.57 -0.18 15.64
CA ASN A 142 1.67 -1.02 16.44
C ASN A 142 1.29 -2.37 15.78
N VAL A 143 1.69 -2.64 14.53
CA VAL A 143 1.44 -3.94 13.87
C VAL A 143 1.91 -5.10 14.74
N GLY A 144 1.00 -6.03 15.04
CA GLY A 144 1.23 -7.21 15.88
C GLY A 144 1.23 -6.98 17.38
N ARG A 145 1.11 -5.73 17.86
CA ARG A 145 1.11 -5.44 19.32
C ARG A 145 -0.22 -5.75 20.01
N ARG A 146 -1.32 -5.79 19.25
CA ARG A 146 -2.68 -6.01 19.78
C ARG A 146 -3.21 -7.42 19.47
N GLY A 147 -2.36 -8.31 18.94
CA GLY A 147 -2.80 -9.57 18.33
C GLY A 147 -3.50 -9.33 16.99
N GLY A 148 -3.89 -10.42 16.31
CA GLY A 148 -4.62 -10.34 15.04
C GLY A 148 -3.75 -10.28 13.78
N LEU A 149 -2.47 -10.64 13.89
CA LEU A 149 -1.65 -10.94 12.73
C LEU A 149 -2.18 -12.19 12.01
N ALA A 150 -2.11 -12.17 10.68
CA ALA A 150 -2.35 -13.37 9.87
C ALA A 150 -1.24 -14.44 10.05
N HIS A 151 -0.07 -14.02 10.57
CA HIS A 151 1.10 -14.87 10.73
C HIS A 151 1.66 -14.80 12.16
N GLU A 152 2.09 -15.96 12.67
CA GLU A 152 2.72 -16.02 13.99
C GLU A 152 4.09 -15.33 13.98
N GLY A 153 4.35 -14.48 14.98
CA GLY A 153 5.67 -13.88 15.20
C GLY A 153 6.01 -12.65 14.35
N GLY A 154 5.21 -12.29 13.34
CA GLY A 154 5.56 -11.18 12.44
C GLY A 154 4.59 -10.91 11.29
N PHE A 155 5.02 -10.07 10.37
CA PHE A 155 4.23 -9.57 9.24
C PHE A 155 5.14 -9.36 8.03
N HIS A 156 4.58 -9.39 6.81
CA HIS A 156 5.37 -9.13 5.61
C HIS A 156 5.50 -7.62 5.31
N GLY A 157 6.66 -7.22 4.82
CA GLY A 157 6.94 -5.88 4.29
C GLY A 157 7.53 -5.97 2.88
N ALA A 158 7.06 -5.13 1.96
CA ALA A 158 7.61 -4.98 0.61
C ALA A 158 8.43 -3.70 0.55
N PHE A 159 9.66 -3.82 0.05
CA PHE A 159 10.65 -2.77 0.01
C PHE A 159 10.80 -2.17 -1.38
N VAL A 160 11.42 -1.01 -1.47
CA VAL A 160 11.62 -0.26 -2.73
C VAL A 160 12.47 -1.02 -3.75
N ASP A 161 13.32 -1.96 -3.32
CA ASP A 161 14.10 -2.81 -4.21
C ASP A 161 13.32 -4.01 -4.78
N GLY A 162 12.03 -4.13 -4.44
CA GLY A 162 11.17 -5.23 -4.85
C GLY A 162 11.24 -6.46 -3.94
N SER A 163 12.12 -6.44 -2.92
CA SER A 163 12.19 -7.53 -1.94
C SER A 163 10.96 -7.53 -1.03
N VAL A 164 10.60 -8.73 -0.57
CA VAL A 164 9.55 -8.93 0.44
C VAL A 164 10.17 -9.70 1.59
N LEU A 165 10.19 -9.09 2.77
CA LEU A 165 10.79 -9.66 3.97
C LEU A 165 9.71 -9.92 5.03
N PHE A 166 9.93 -10.96 5.84
CA PHE A 166 9.15 -11.18 7.05
C PHE A 166 9.79 -10.41 8.20
N LEU A 167 9.03 -9.48 8.78
CA LEU A 167 9.47 -8.57 9.84
C LEU A 167 8.96 -9.07 11.19
N SER A 168 9.85 -9.11 12.19
CA SER A 168 9.50 -9.55 13.53
C SER A 168 8.50 -8.59 14.18
N ALA A 169 7.45 -9.14 14.79
CA ALA A 169 6.52 -8.36 15.61
C ALA A 169 7.22 -7.71 16.82
N GLN A 170 8.36 -8.26 17.25
CA GLN A 170 9.17 -7.75 18.36
C GLN A 170 10.17 -6.65 17.94
N MET A 171 10.22 -6.29 16.66
CA MET A 171 11.07 -5.21 16.16
C MET A 171 10.78 -3.90 16.91
N SER A 172 11.85 -3.19 17.29
CA SER A 172 11.74 -1.99 18.10
C SER A 172 10.99 -0.87 17.36
N ALA A 173 10.42 0.08 18.10
CA ALA A 173 9.77 1.23 17.49
C ALA A 173 10.75 2.09 16.66
N ALA A 174 12.01 2.17 17.09
CA ALA A 174 13.05 2.89 16.37
C ALA A 174 13.36 2.23 15.02
N ASP A 175 13.51 0.89 15.00
CA ASP A 175 13.78 0.15 13.77
C ASP A 175 12.59 0.23 12.81
N ARG A 176 11.35 0.06 13.32
CA ARG A 176 10.12 0.22 12.52
C ARG A 176 10.04 1.61 11.88
N ARG A 177 10.36 2.67 12.63
CA ARG A 177 10.36 4.05 12.13
C ARG A 177 11.43 4.26 11.07
N ALA A 178 12.62 3.69 11.24
CA ALA A 178 13.70 3.81 10.27
C ALA A 178 13.33 3.25 8.89
N LEU A 179 12.41 2.29 8.81
CA LEU A 179 11.92 1.74 7.54
C LEU A 179 11.08 2.73 6.71
N ILE A 180 10.54 3.80 7.31
CA ILE A 180 9.61 4.73 6.65
C ILE A 180 10.34 5.71 5.72
N PHE A 181 11.47 6.25 6.19
CA PHE A 181 12.03 7.47 5.63
C PHE A 181 12.91 7.24 4.41
N VAL A 182 12.70 8.05 3.36
CA VAL A 182 13.44 8.01 2.09
C VAL A 182 14.69 8.88 2.10
N PHE A 183 14.74 9.88 2.97
CA PHE A 183 15.91 10.70 3.26
C PHE A 183 16.44 10.17 4.58
N GLY A 184 17.64 9.59 4.59
CA GLY A 184 18.14 8.86 5.75
C GLY A 184 17.95 9.64 7.04
N ASN A 185 17.67 8.91 8.12
CA ASN A 185 17.52 9.52 9.44
C ASN A 185 18.72 10.43 9.68
N ASP A 186 18.49 11.74 9.81
CA ASP A 186 19.43 12.59 10.54
C ASP A 186 19.46 12.02 11.96
N LYS A 187 20.42 11.12 12.19
CA LYS A 187 20.74 10.55 13.50
C LYS A 187 21.43 11.60 14.36
#